data_AF-A0A815LL35-F1
#
_entry.id   AF-A0A815LL35-F1
#
_cell.length_a   1.000
_cell.length_b   1.000
_cell.length_c   1.000
_cell.angle_alpha   90.00
_cell.angle_beta   90.00
_cell.angle_gamma   90.00
#
_symmetry.space_group_name_H-M   'P 1'
#
loop_
_entity.id
_entity.type
_entity.pdbx_description
1 polymer ?
#
loop_
_entity_poly.entity_id
_entity_poly.type
_entity_poly.pdbx_seq_one_letter_code
_entity_poly.pdbx_strand_id
1 'polypeptide(L)'
;PPHRNQIASKLKILNNYHHKLLKQELQEVEQLGLTFDFWTSRCSISFLCITGHWFQDDFTYISKIIDFSYFNERHTGINIS
;
A
#
# COMPACT_ATOMS: atom_id res chain seq x y z
N PRO A 1 15.64 22.54 14.12
CA PRO A 1 15.13 21.48 13.21
C PRO A 1 14.56 20.33 14.05
N PRO A 2 13.45 19.67 13.66
CA PRO A 2 12.88 18.57 14.44
C PRO A 2 13.83 17.36 14.48
N HIS A 3 13.83 16.63 15.59
CA HIS A 3 14.66 15.44 15.77
C HIS A 3 14.14 14.27 14.92
N ARG A 4 15.02 13.41 14.38
CA ARG A 4 14.65 12.23 13.56
C ARG A 4 13.51 11.42 14.17
N ASN A 5 13.56 11.14 15.47
CA ASN A 5 12.54 10.34 16.16
C ASN A 5 11.17 11.05 16.20
N GLN A 6 11.16 12.39 16.29
CA GLN A 6 9.92 13.17 16.22
C GLN A 6 9.33 13.15 14.82
N ILE A 7 10.17 13.16 13.77
CA ILE A 7 9.69 13.02 12.39
C ILE A 7 9.11 11.62 12.17
N ALA A 8 9.82 10.58 12.59
CA ALA A 8 9.36 9.19 12.44
C ALA A 8 8.04 8.93 13.16
N SER A 9 7.88 9.43 14.40
CA SER A 9 6.62 9.28 15.14
C SER A 9 5.46 9.99 14.47
N LYS A 10 5.68 11.23 13.98
CA LYS A 10 4.67 11.99 13.24
C LYS A 10 4.28 11.30 11.93
N LEU A 11 5.25 10.78 11.17
CA LEU A 11 4.99 10.04 9.94
C LEU A 11 4.16 8.78 10.21
N LYS A 12 4.46 8.04 11.28
CA LYS A 12 3.67 6.85 11.65
C LYS A 12 2.23 7.21 12.00
N ILE A 13 2.03 8.29 12.76
CA ILE A 13 0.67 8.78 13.10
C ILE A 13 -0.08 9.18 11.84
N LEU A 14 0.58 9.94 10.95
CA LEU A 14 0.00 10.40 9.69
C LEU A 14 -0.37 9.23 8.78
N ASN A 15 0.52 8.25 8.63
CA ASN A 15 0.26 7.04 7.85
C ASN A 15 -0.94 6.25 8.41
N ASN A 16 -1.00 6.06 9.72
CA ASN A 16 -2.13 5.38 10.36
C ASN A 16 -3.46 6.12 10.15
N TYR A 17 -3.43 7.45 10.17
CA TYR A 17 -4.60 8.28 9.88
C TYR A 17 -5.08 8.08 8.43
N HIS A 18 -4.20 8.23 7.45
CA HIS A 18 -4.55 8.04 6.04
C HIS A 18 -4.96 6.59 5.72
N HIS A 19 -4.33 5.60 6.35
CA HIS A 19 -4.70 4.19 6.18
C HIS A 19 -6.12 3.91 6.68
N LYS A 20 -6.56 4.55 7.77
CA LYS A 20 -7.95 4.45 8.24
C LYS A 20 -8.93 5.08 7.25
N LEU A 21 -8.62 6.26 6.71
CA LEU A 21 -9.45 6.91 5.70
C LEU A 21 -9.55 6.08 4.42
N LEU A 22 -8.43 5.53 3.94
CA LEU A 22 -8.41 4.64 2.79
C LEU A 22 -9.29 3.41 3.03
N LYS A 23 -9.24 2.81 4.22
CA LYS A 23 -10.12 1.69 4.57
C LYS A 23 -11.60 2.05 4.52
N GLN A 24 -11.97 3.24 4.98
CA GLN A 24 -13.35 3.72 4.91
C GLN A 24 -13.78 3.99 3.47
N GLU A 25 -12.93 4.65 2.68
CA GLU A 25 -13.16 4.89 1.25
C GLU A 25 -13.36 3.59 0.48
N LEU A 26 -12.50 2.58 0.71
CA LEU A 26 -12.60 1.27 0.05
C LEU A 26 -13.85 0.46 0.45
N GLN A 27 -14.56 0.81 1.52
CA GLN A 27 -15.85 0.17 1.85
C GLN A 27 -16.99 0.63 0.93
N GLU A 28 -16.83 1.78 0.29
CA GLU A 28 -17.83 2.38 -0.60
C GLU A 28 -17.55 2.09 -2.08
N VAL A 29 -16.35 1.59 -2.40
CA VAL A 29 -15.94 1.27 -3.77
C VAL A 29 -16.66 0.03 -4.27
N GLU A 30 -17.46 0.17 -5.32
CA GLU A 30 -18.19 -0.94 -5.95
C GLU A 30 -17.25 -1.89 -6.72
N GLN A 31 -16.29 -1.34 -7.48
CA GLN A 31 -15.37 -2.10 -8.31
C GLN A 31 -13.93 -1.68 -8.03
N LEU A 32 -13.13 -2.66 -7.59
CA LEU A 32 -11.71 -2.46 -7.26
C LEU A 32 -10.84 -3.37 -8.14
N GLY A 33 -10.01 -2.76 -8.96
CA GLY A 33 -8.89 -3.43 -9.62
C GLY A 33 -7.65 -3.42 -8.73
N LEU A 34 -6.88 -4.51 -8.73
CA LEU A 34 -5.63 -4.61 -7.98
C LEU A 34 -4.48 -4.90 -8.94
N THR A 35 -3.37 -4.18 -8.76
CA THR A 35 -2.07 -4.57 -9.34
C THR A 35 -1.11 -4.96 -8.22
N PHE A 36 -0.33 -5.99 -8.49
CA PHE A 36 0.65 -6.53 -7.57
C PHE A 36 2.02 -6.46 -8.22
N ASP A 37 2.87 -5.57 -7.72
CA ASP A 37 4.24 -5.44 -8.17
C ASP A 37 5.15 -6.22 -7.23
N PHE A 38 5.76 -7.30 -7.75
CA PHE A 38 6.76 -8.09 -7.04
C PHE A 38 8.14 -7.83 -7.64
N TRP A 39 9.12 -7.53 -6.80
CA TRP A 39 10.50 -7.45 -7.23
C TRP A 39 11.46 -7.85 -6.12
N THR A 40 12.66 -8.25 -6.52
CA THR A 40 13.79 -8.47 -5.61
C THR A 40 14.83 -7.40 -5.90
N SER A 41 15.22 -6.65 -4.87
CA SER A 41 16.28 -5.65 -4.96
C SER A 41 17.65 -6.29 -5.18
N ARG A 42 18.63 -5.48 -5.58
CA ARG A 42 20.03 -5.93 -5.71
C ARG A 42 20.65 -6.41 -4.39
N CYS A 43 20.05 -6.05 -3.26
CA CYS A 43 20.45 -6.52 -1.93
C CYS A 43 19.75 -7.84 -1.53
N SER A 44 19.12 -8.54 -2.48
CA SER A 44 18.35 -9.78 -2.25
C SER A 44 17.17 -9.62 -1.29
N ILE A 45 16.65 -8.40 -1.15
CA ILE A 45 15.43 -8.14 -0.40
C ILE A 45 14.27 -8.13 -1.37
N SER A 46 13.26 -8.96 -1.09
CA SER A 46 12.04 -9.06 -1.86
C SER A 46 10.95 -8.14 -1.31
N PHE A 47 10.17 -7.57 -2.22
CA PHE A 47 9.13 -6.60 -1.94
C PHE A 47 7.83 -6.94 -2.67
N LEU A 48 6.72 -6.56 -2.05
CA LEU A 48 5.39 -6.57 -2.63
C LEU A 48 4.76 -5.18 -2.46
N CYS A 49 4.35 -4.57 -3.57
CA CYS A 49 3.50 -3.39 -3.59
C CYS A 49 2.13 -3.77 -4.14
N ILE A 50 1.08 -3.46 -3.40
CA ILE A 50 -0.31 -3.65 -3.81
C ILE A 50 -0.91 -2.28 -4.09
N THR A 51 -1.35 -2.06 -5.32
CA THR A 51 -2.02 -0.81 -5.73
C THR A 51 -3.47 -1.10 -6.07
N GLY A 52 -4.37 -0.30 -5.50
CA GLY A 52 -5.79 -0.32 -5.81
C GLY A 52 -6.13 0.72 -6.88
N HIS A 53 -7.01 0.32 -7.79
CA HIS A 53 -7.48 1.11 -8.92
C HIS A 53 -9.00 1.09 -8.95
N TRP A 54 -9.64 2.25 -8.91
CA TRP A 54 -11.10 2.37 -8.98
C TRP A 54 -11.51 3.71 -9.57
N PHE A 55 -12.81 3.86 -9.84
CA PHE A 55 -13.41 5.13 -10.23
C PHE A 55 -14.28 5.66 -9.10
N GLN A 56 -14.26 6.96 -8.88
CA GLN A 56 -15.25 7.67 -8.07
C GLN A 56 -16.52 7.94 -8.89
N ASP A 57 -17.62 8.34 -8.23
CA ASP A 57 -18.92 8.60 -8.86
C ASP A 57 -18.87 9.67 -9.97
N ASP A 58 -17.88 10.56 -9.91
CA ASP A 58 -17.63 11.59 -10.91
C ASP A 58 -16.75 11.10 -12.08
N PHE A 59 -16.54 9.78 -12.18
CA PHE A 59 -15.63 9.12 -13.14
C PHE A 59 -14.16 9.52 -12.99
N THR A 60 -13.75 10.08 -11.84
CA THR A 60 -12.34 10.31 -11.55
C THR A 60 -11.66 8.97 -11.27
N TYR A 61 -10.62 8.67 -12.05
CA TYR A 61 -9.77 7.51 -11.84
C TYR A 61 -8.86 7.72 -10.62
N ILE A 62 -8.87 6.74 -9.71
CA ILE A 62 -8.03 6.71 -8.52
C ILE A 62 -7.06 5.54 -8.60
N SER A 63 -5.78 5.81 -8.29
CA SER A 63 -4.72 4.82 -8.13
C SER A 63 -3.98 5.10 -6.83
N LYS A 64 -4.11 4.23 -5.83
CA LYS A 64 -3.50 4.40 -4.49
C LYS A 64 -2.80 3.12 -4.02
N ILE A 65 -1.65 3.27 -3.37
CA ILE A 65 -0.97 2.16 -2.69
C ILE A 65 -1.81 1.72 -1.50
N ILE A 66 -2.22 0.45 -1.51
CA ILE A 66 -2.97 -0.18 -0.41
C ILE A 66 -1.99 -0.72 0.63
N ASP A 67 -0.97 -1.41 0.17
CA ASP A 67 0.08 -1.96 1.03
C ASP A 67 1.43 -1.97 0.33
N PHE A 68 2.49 -1.84 1.12
CA PHE A 68 3.87 -1.96 0.70
C PHE A 68 4.63 -2.70 1.79
N SER A 69 5.10 -3.90 1.47
CA SER A 69 5.70 -4.78 2.47
C SER A 69 6.95 -5.48 1.96
N TYR A 70 7.81 -5.84 2.92
CA TYR A 70 8.88 -6.80 2.69
C TYR A 70 8.26 -8.18 2.54
N PHE A 71 8.62 -8.88 1.46
CA PHE A 71 8.18 -10.24 1.22
C PHE A 71 9.36 -11.18 1.44
N ASN A 72 9.52 -11.68 2.66
CA ASN A 72 10.70 -12.48 3.06
C ASN A 72 10.67 -13.93 2.53
N GLU A 73 9.63 -14.31 1.80
CA GLU A 73 9.44 -15.67 1.32
C GLU A 73 9.78 -15.81 -0.17
N ARG A 74 9.92 -17.06 -0.64
CA ARG A 74 10.03 -17.33 -2.09
C ARG A 74 8.73 -16.91 -2.76
N HIS A 75 8.81 -16.29 -3.94
CA HIS A 75 7.66 -15.83 -4.73
C HIS A 75 6.91 -17.00 -5.38
N THR A 76 6.46 -17.96 -4.58
CA THR A 76 5.63 -19.08 -5.02
C THR A 76 4.17 -18.72 -4.83
N GLY A 77 3.28 -19.30 -5.65
CA GLY A 77 1.84 -19.03 -5.51
C GLY A 77 1.30 -19.33 -4.11
N ILE A 78 1.84 -20.35 -3.43
CA ILE A 78 1.47 -20.74 -2.06
C ILE A 78 1.80 -19.66 -1.04
N ASN A 79 2.93 -18.97 -1.21
CA ASN A 79 3.37 -17.95 -0.26
C ASN A 79 2.68 -16.59 -0.52
N ILE A 80 2.08 -16.44 -1.70
CA ILE A 80 1.36 -15.22 -2.12
C ILE A 80 -0.13 -15.33 -1.79
N SER A 81 -0.70 -16.54 -1.79
CA SER A 81 -2.12 -16.84 -1.51
C SER A 81 -2.47 -16.75 -0.03
#